data_AF-A0A7W1RDB7-F1
#
_entry.id   AF-A0A7W1RDB7-F1
#
_cell.length_a   1.000
_cell.length_b   1.000
_cell.length_c   1.000
_cell.angle_alpha   90.00
_cell.angle_beta   90.00
_cell.angle_gamma   90.00
#
_symmetry.space_group_name_H-M   'P 1'
#
loop_
_entity.id
_entity.type
_entity.pdbx_description
1 polymer ?
#
loop_
_entity_poly.entity_id
_entity_poly.type
_entity_poly.pdbx_seq_one_letter_code
_entity_poly.pdbx_strand_id
1 'polypeptide(L)'
;MGTRDTKRLGAESGFTLIEILVVILIVGILAAIAIPSFLSQKGKASDASSKSQVRSAETSAEAYSTEHSGEYTGLDLKELQKLEPTLSQVTGSKLSVGTVTASGYEVTSETVATKSKFTIKRLGSGAIERSCEPAGAGGCPASGKW
;
A
#
# COMPACT_ATOMS: atom_id res chain seq x y z
N MET A 1 -53.13 -34.13 -37.85
CA MET A 1 -51.69 -33.87 -38.04
C MET A 1 -51.54 -32.43 -38.51
N GLY A 2 -50.89 -31.57 -37.72
CA GLY A 2 -50.43 -30.22 -38.11
C GLY A 2 -51.54 -29.15 -38.22
N THR A 3 -51.39 -27.92 -37.72
CA THR A 3 -50.19 -27.22 -37.25
C THR A 3 -50.60 -26.14 -36.24
N ARG A 4 -49.94 -26.16 -35.07
CA ARG A 4 -49.70 -24.97 -34.26
C ARG A 4 -48.66 -24.14 -35.02
N ASP A 5 -48.74 -22.82 -35.00
CA ASP A 5 -47.58 -21.93 -34.86
C ASP A 5 -48.02 -20.45 -34.77
N THR A 6 -48.26 -20.00 -33.55
CA THR A 6 -48.29 -18.57 -33.19
C THR A 6 -46.86 -18.02 -33.22
N LYS A 7 -46.42 -17.45 -34.35
CA LYS A 7 -45.19 -16.65 -34.38
C LYS A 7 -45.45 -15.30 -33.73
N ARG A 8 -45.05 -15.14 -32.46
CA ARG A 8 -44.73 -13.83 -31.89
C ARG A 8 -43.46 -13.33 -32.58
N LEU A 9 -43.60 -12.34 -33.45
CA LEU A 9 -42.47 -11.54 -33.92
C LEU A 9 -42.07 -10.64 -32.74
N GLY A 10 -41.12 -11.11 -31.92
CA GLY A 10 -40.42 -10.26 -30.98
C GLY A 10 -39.72 -9.17 -31.79
N ALA A 11 -40.07 -7.91 -31.55
CA ALA A 11 -39.35 -6.79 -32.12
C ALA A 11 -37.94 -6.78 -31.52
N GLU A 12 -36.96 -7.29 -32.27
CA GLU A 12 -35.54 -7.14 -31.93
C GLU A 12 -35.15 -5.68 -32.17
N SER A 13 -35.36 -4.84 -31.15
CA SER A 13 -34.88 -3.47 -31.14
C SER A 13 -33.38 -3.49 -30.85
N GLY A 14 -32.56 -3.45 -31.91
CA GLY A 14 -31.11 -3.30 -31.80
C GLY A 14 -30.71 -1.90 -31.35
N PHE A 15 -29.64 -1.81 -30.55
CA PHE A 15 -29.01 -0.54 -30.18
C PHE A 15 -28.47 0.18 -31.42
N THR A 16 -28.67 1.49 -31.51
CA THR A 16 -28.10 2.29 -32.59
C THR A 16 -26.62 2.59 -32.33
N LEU A 17 -25.85 2.77 -33.41
CA LEU A 17 -24.44 3.18 -33.31
C LEU A 17 -24.27 4.54 -32.62
N ILE A 18 -25.23 5.44 -32.79
CA ILE A 18 -25.23 6.76 -32.15
C ILE A 18 -25.44 6.64 -30.63
N GLU A 19 -26.25 5.68 -30.16
CA GLU A 19 -26.44 5.42 -28.72
C GLU A 19 -25.15 4.91 -28.06
N ILE A 20 -24.41 4.02 -28.72
CA ILE A 20 -23.12 3.57 -28.18
C ILE A 20 -22.07 4.69 -28.23
N LEU A 21 -22.08 5.53 -29.28
CA LEU A 21 -21.17 6.66 -29.42
C LEU A 21 -21.33 7.68 -28.28
N VAL A 22 -22.56 8.08 -27.96
CA VAL A 22 -22.80 9.07 -26.90
C VAL A 22 -22.46 8.50 -25.51
N VAL A 23 -22.67 7.20 -25.29
CA VAL A 23 -22.34 6.56 -24.02
C VAL A 23 -20.82 6.53 -23.80
N ILE A 24 -20.03 6.11 -24.79
CA ILE A 24 -18.56 6.11 -24.64
C ILE A 24 -18.00 7.52 -24.48
N LEU A 25 -18.64 8.53 -25.08
CA LEU A 25 -18.28 9.94 -24.90
C LEU A 25 -18.48 10.37 -23.45
N ILE A 26 -19.64 10.08 -22.86
CA ILE A 26 -19.94 10.44 -21.47
C ILE A 26 -19.02 9.67 -20.50
N VAL A 27 -18.85 8.36 -20.68
CA VAL A 27 -17.92 7.55 -19.87
C VAL A 27 -16.49 8.05 -20.00
N GLY A 28 -16.07 8.50 -21.18
CA GLY A 28 -14.76 9.11 -21.42
C GLY A 28 -14.52 10.37 -20.59
N ILE A 29 -15.52 11.28 -20.54
CA ILE A 29 -15.44 12.51 -19.73
C ILE A 29 -15.34 12.18 -18.24
N LEU A 30 -16.18 11.25 -17.75
CA LEU A 30 -16.16 10.83 -16.35
C LEU A 30 -14.83 10.16 -15.98
N ALA A 31 -14.32 9.28 -16.84
CA ALA A 31 -13.05 8.59 -16.64
C ALA A 31 -11.86 9.57 -16.57
N ALA A 32 -11.84 10.61 -17.42
CA ALA A 32 -10.78 11.61 -17.43
C ALA A 32 -10.64 12.35 -16.09
N ILE A 33 -11.76 12.63 -15.40
CA ILE A 33 -11.76 13.27 -14.08
C ILE A 33 -11.48 12.25 -12.97
N ALA A 34 -12.06 11.06 -13.06
CA ALA A 34 -12.00 10.05 -12.00
C ALA A 34 -10.63 9.35 -11.88
N ILE A 35 -9.99 9.00 -13.00
CA ILE A 35 -8.72 8.26 -13.04
C ILE A 35 -7.60 8.95 -12.24
N PRO A 36 -7.27 10.25 -12.43
CA PRO A 36 -6.17 10.86 -11.70
C PRO A 36 -6.42 10.89 -10.18
N SER A 37 -7.67 11.14 -9.75
CA SER A 37 -8.05 11.09 -8.34
C SER A 37 -7.94 9.68 -7.77
N PHE A 38 -8.40 8.66 -8.50
CA PHE A 38 -8.31 7.27 -8.08
C PHE A 38 -6.85 6.79 -7.94
N LEU A 39 -5.99 7.14 -8.90
CA LEU A 39 -4.56 6.80 -8.84
C LEU A 39 -3.86 7.46 -7.65
N SER A 40 -4.18 8.73 -7.35
CA SER A 40 -3.66 9.42 -6.16
C SER A 40 -4.10 8.73 -4.86
N GLN A 41 -5.38 8.35 -4.76
CA GLN A 41 -5.91 7.65 -3.58
C GLN A 41 -5.27 6.26 -3.41
N LYS A 42 -5.09 5.52 -4.51
CA LYS A 42 -4.39 4.22 -4.49
C LYS A 42 -2.95 4.37 -4.00
N GLY A 43 -2.23 5.40 -4.45
CA GLY A 43 -0.89 5.72 -3.95
C GLY A 43 -0.87 5.98 -2.44
N LYS A 44 -1.78 6.82 -1.94
CA LYS A 44 -1.92 7.10 -0.49
C LYS A 44 -2.27 5.85 0.32
N ALA A 45 -3.07 4.94 -0.23
CA ALA A 45 -3.38 3.67 0.42
C ALA A 45 -2.15 2.75 0.50
N SER A 46 -1.32 2.71 -0.55
CA SER A 46 -0.02 2.01 -0.51
C SER A 46 0.92 2.62 0.55
N ASP A 47 0.97 3.94 0.64
CA ASP A 47 1.77 4.64 1.65
C ASP A 47 1.29 4.33 3.08
N ALA A 48 -0.02 4.32 3.30
CA ALA A 48 -0.62 3.95 4.59
C ALA A 48 -0.31 2.49 4.97
N SER A 49 -0.35 1.57 4.00
CA SER A 49 0.06 0.18 4.22
C SER A 49 1.53 0.08 4.62
N SER A 50 2.43 0.79 3.94
CA SER A 50 3.86 0.82 4.30
C SER A 50 4.11 1.41 5.69
N LYS A 51 3.39 2.46 6.09
CA LYS A 51 3.43 2.97 7.47
C LYS A 51 3.00 1.92 8.49
N SER A 52 1.96 1.16 8.19
CA SER A 52 1.50 0.06 9.06
C SER A 52 2.54 -1.05 9.18
N GLN A 53 3.21 -1.39 8.07
CA GLN A 53 4.26 -2.41 8.05
C GLN A 53 5.44 -2.02 8.94
N VAL A 54 5.94 -0.78 8.85
CA VAL A 54 7.05 -0.36 9.73
C VAL A 54 6.65 -0.27 11.21
N ARG A 55 5.39 0.05 11.53
CA ARG A 55 4.89 -0.01 12.92
C ARG A 55 4.78 -1.44 13.45
N SER A 56 4.39 -2.37 12.58
CA SER A 56 4.34 -3.79 12.92
C SER A 56 5.77 -4.30 13.14
N ALA A 57 6.71 -3.92 12.26
CA ALA A 57 8.13 -4.21 12.40
C ALA A 57 8.76 -3.57 13.67
N GLU A 58 8.36 -2.34 14.04
CA GLU A 58 8.74 -1.70 15.31
C GLU A 58 8.30 -2.58 16.49
N THR A 59 7.04 -3.02 16.50
CA THR A 59 6.49 -3.90 17.55
C THR A 59 7.25 -5.23 17.62
N SER A 60 7.54 -5.86 16.49
CA SER A 60 8.33 -7.10 16.43
C SER A 60 9.77 -6.88 16.87
N ALA A 61 10.37 -5.73 16.61
CA ALA A 61 11.71 -5.40 17.09
C ALA A 61 11.74 -5.25 18.62
N GLU A 62 10.72 -4.63 19.23
CA GLU A 62 10.61 -4.57 20.70
C GLU A 62 10.39 -5.97 21.32
N ALA A 63 9.60 -6.82 20.65
CA ALA A 63 9.44 -8.22 21.06
C ALA A 63 10.77 -9.00 20.99
N TYR A 64 11.52 -8.84 19.90
CA TYR A 64 12.85 -9.43 19.74
C TYR A 64 13.78 -9.02 20.90
N SER A 65 13.81 -7.73 21.24
CA SER A 65 14.62 -7.22 22.34
C SER A 65 14.25 -7.86 23.69
N THR A 66 12.97 -8.13 23.92
CA THR A 66 12.50 -8.82 25.14
C THR A 66 13.08 -10.24 25.24
N GLU A 67 13.24 -10.94 24.12
CA GLU A 67 13.85 -12.27 24.05
C GLU A 67 15.39 -12.23 24.10
N HIS A 68 16.00 -11.09 23.79
CA HIS A 68 17.46 -10.90 23.65
C HIS A 68 18.03 -9.97 24.74
N SER A 69 17.53 -10.09 25.97
CA SER A 69 18.04 -9.37 27.16
C SER A 69 18.04 -7.84 27.03
N GLY A 70 17.10 -7.28 26.27
CA GLY A 70 17.00 -5.84 26.04
C GLY A 70 17.86 -5.32 24.89
N GLU A 71 18.53 -6.20 24.14
CA GLU A 71 19.37 -5.82 23.01
C GLU A 71 18.70 -6.07 21.65
N TYR A 72 19.07 -5.27 20.65
CA TYR A 72 18.66 -5.48 19.25
C TYR A 72 19.77 -6.08 18.39
N THR A 73 20.91 -6.45 18.98
CA THR A 73 22.05 -7.02 18.25
C THR A 73 21.62 -8.27 17.48
N GLY A 74 21.87 -8.30 16.16
CA GLY A 74 21.47 -9.42 15.30
C GLY A 74 20.05 -9.34 14.75
N LEU A 75 19.30 -8.28 15.06
CA LEU A 75 18.00 -8.03 14.45
C LEU A 75 18.14 -7.92 12.93
N ASP A 76 17.43 -8.77 12.21
CA ASP A 76 17.30 -8.70 10.76
C ASP A 76 15.86 -8.95 10.32
N LEU A 77 15.61 -8.76 9.02
CA LEU A 77 14.28 -8.92 8.43
C LEU A 77 13.68 -10.32 8.69
N LYS A 78 14.51 -11.37 8.70
CA LYS A 78 14.09 -12.75 8.97
C LYS A 78 13.69 -12.93 10.42
N GLU A 79 14.41 -12.34 11.37
CA GLU A 79 14.02 -12.38 12.78
C GLU A 79 12.69 -11.68 13.02
N LEU A 80 12.48 -10.52 12.39
CA LEU A 80 11.17 -9.83 12.43
C LEU A 80 10.06 -10.70 11.82
N GLN A 81 10.32 -11.40 10.72
CA GLN A 81 9.35 -12.28 10.07
C GLN A 81 9.04 -13.56 10.86
N LYS A 82 9.95 -14.03 11.72
CA LYS A 82 9.66 -15.13 12.65
C LYS A 82 8.64 -14.71 13.70
N LEU A 83 8.74 -13.48 14.19
CA LEU A 83 7.85 -12.93 15.21
C LEU A 83 6.51 -12.46 14.62
N GLU A 84 6.55 -11.84 13.44
CA GLU A 84 5.37 -11.36 12.72
C GLU A 84 5.40 -11.87 11.27
N PRO A 85 4.85 -13.07 11.01
CA PRO A 85 4.87 -13.69 9.69
C PRO A 85 4.21 -12.86 8.60
N THR A 86 3.29 -11.96 8.97
CA THR A 86 2.58 -11.06 8.04
C THR A 86 3.51 -10.02 7.40
N LEU A 87 4.73 -9.83 7.92
CA LEU A 87 5.80 -9.03 7.30
C LEU A 87 6.46 -9.74 6.11
N SER A 88 6.07 -10.97 5.78
CA SER A 88 6.57 -11.71 4.62
C SER A 88 6.14 -11.04 3.32
N GLN A 89 7.09 -10.34 2.67
CA GLN A 89 7.01 -9.77 1.31
C GLN A 89 5.62 -9.25 0.94
N VAL A 90 5.23 -8.12 1.53
CA VAL A 90 3.96 -7.47 1.21
C VAL A 90 3.99 -6.98 -0.24
N THR A 91 3.12 -7.53 -1.08
CA THR A 91 3.02 -7.10 -2.48
C THR A 91 2.71 -5.61 -2.55
N GLY A 92 3.64 -4.83 -3.09
CA GLY A 92 3.51 -3.37 -3.21
C GLY A 92 4.36 -2.55 -2.24
N SER A 93 5.09 -3.19 -1.31
CA SER A 93 6.02 -2.53 -0.40
C SER A 93 7.24 -3.39 -0.09
N LYS A 94 8.43 -2.78 -0.02
CA LYS A 94 9.68 -3.42 0.35
C LYS A 94 10.07 -3.00 1.76
N LEU A 95 9.83 -3.87 2.73
CA LEU A 95 10.37 -3.70 4.08
C LEU A 95 11.88 -4.04 4.08
N SER A 96 12.64 -3.39 4.94
CA SER A 96 14.07 -3.60 5.15
C SER A 96 14.48 -3.16 6.54
N VAL A 97 15.48 -3.84 7.10
CA VAL A 97 16.16 -3.42 8.34
C VAL A 97 17.46 -2.74 7.94
N GLY A 98 17.69 -1.54 8.47
CA GLY A 98 18.86 -0.71 8.25
C GLY A 98 19.91 -0.93 9.34
N THR A 99 20.43 0.17 9.90
CA THR A 99 21.43 0.11 10.96
C THR A 99 20.85 -0.52 12.24
N VAL A 100 21.57 -1.49 12.79
CA VAL A 100 21.24 -2.16 14.05
C VAL A 100 22.44 -2.05 14.99
N THR A 101 22.14 -1.76 16.25
CA THR A 101 23.09 -1.63 17.35
C THR A 101 22.48 -2.32 18.57
N ALA A 102 23.23 -2.48 19.66
CA ALA A 102 22.71 -3.08 20.89
C ALA A 102 21.46 -2.37 21.41
N SER A 103 21.36 -1.05 21.30
CA SER A 103 20.27 -0.24 21.87
C SER A 103 19.39 0.48 20.84
N GLY A 104 19.54 0.17 19.56
CA GLY A 104 18.83 0.89 18.51
C GLY A 104 18.79 0.14 17.19
N TYR A 105 17.79 0.46 16.37
CA TYR A 105 17.55 -0.14 15.07
C TYR A 105 16.92 0.87 14.12
N GLU A 106 16.93 0.52 12.84
CA GLU A 106 16.23 1.26 11.80
C GLU A 106 15.43 0.29 10.94
N VAL A 107 14.15 0.56 10.75
CA VAL A 107 13.28 -0.20 9.84
C VAL A 107 12.69 0.74 8.81
N THR A 108 12.77 0.36 7.54
CA THR A 108 12.30 1.17 6.40
C THR A 108 11.40 0.34 5.50
N SER A 109 10.22 0.86 5.17
CA SER A 109 9.34 0.34 4.13
C SER A 109 9.30 1.30 2.95
N GLU A 110 9.67 0.83 1.77
CA GLU A 110 9.56 1.56 0.50
C GLU A 110 8.35 1.06 -0.29
N THR A 111 7.45 1.94 -0.64
CA THR A 111 6.32 1.60 -1.50
C THR A 111 6.76 1.42 -2.95
N VAL A 112 6.23 0.41 -3.64
CA VAL A 112 6.54 0.17 -5.06
C VAL A 112 5.85 1.22 -5.95
N ALA A 113 4.63 1.62 -5.58
CA ALA A 113 3.77 2.49 -6.37
C ALA A 113 4.21 3.96 -6.37
N THR A 114 4.57 4.52 -5.21
CA THR A 114 4.93 5.94 -5.07
C THR A 114 6.43 6.14 -4.84
N LYS A 115 7.19 5.07 -4.58
CA LYS A 115 8.60 5.12 -4.15
C LYS A 115 8.83 5.87 -2.83
N SER A 116 7.75 6.13 -2.11
CA SER A 116 7.82 6.74 -0.78
C SER A 116 8.40 5.75 0.21
N LYS A 117 9.39 6.22 0.97
CA LYS A 117 10.03 5.50 2.08
C LYS A 117 9.45 6.00 3.38
N PHE A 118 9.11 5.08 4.27
CA PHE A 118 8.71 5.35 5.64
C PHE A 118 9.69 4.63 6.55
N THR A 119 10.34 5.38 7.43
CA THR A 119 11.41 4.89 8.30
C THR A 119 11.05 5.15 9.75
N ILE A 120 11.28 4.14 10.59
CA ILE A 120 11.27 4.25 12.04
C ILE A 120 12.67 3.91 12.52
N LYS A 121 13.26 4.84 13.26
CA LYS A 121 14.59 4.70 13.84
C LYS A 121 14.51 4.80 15.36
N ARG A 122 14.93 3.74 16.04
CA ARG A 122 15.19 3.77 17.47
C ARG A 122 16.64 4.15 17.71
N LEU A 123 16.85 5.29 18.34
CA LEU A 123 18.16 5.75 18.76
C LEU A 123 18.61 5.00 20.02
N GLY A 124 19.92 4.91 20.25
CA GLY A 124 20.47 4.27 21.44
C GLY A 124 20.08 4.93 22.77
N SER A 125 19.54 6.14 22.72
CA SER A 125 18.93 6.84 23.86
C SER A 125 17.49 6.39 24.18
N GLY A 126 16.91 5.50 23.37
CA GLY A 126 15.51 5.07 23.46
C GLY A 126 14.52 5.99 22.75
N ALA A 127 14.96 7.10 22.17
CA ALA A 127 14.12 7.97 21.36
C ALA A 127 13.73 7.30 20.03
N ILE A 128 12.48 7.46 19.61
CA ILE A 128 11.96 6.97 18.33
C ILE A 128 11.79 8.15 17.36
N GLU A 129 12.48 8.09 16.23
CA GLU A 129 12.31 9.00 15.11
C GLU A 129 11.49 8.36 14.01
N ARG A 130 10.50 9.09 13.49
CA ARG A 130 9.66 8.67 12.37
C ARG A 130 9.84 9.66 11.23
N SER A 131 10.34 9.17 10.10
CA SER A 131 10.63 9.98 8.93
C SER A 131 10.07 9.36 7.65
N CYS A 132 9.84 10.19 6.65
CA CYS A 132 9.42 9.75 5.34
C CYS A 132 10.02 10.61 4.23
N GLU A 133 10.20 10.00 3.06
CA GLU A 133 10.78 10.64 1.87
C GLU A 133 10.09 10.13 0.60
N PRO A 134 9.87 10.99 -0.41
CA PRO A 134 10.15 12.43 -0.43
C PRO A 134 9.09 13.25 0.34
N ALA A 135 9.54 14.30 1.03
CA ALA A 135 8.66 15.16 1.82
C ALA A 135 7.64 15.90 0.94
N GLY A 136 6.39 15.99 1.41
CA GLY A 136 5.30 16.66 0.69
C GLY A 136 4.70 15.86 -0.47
N ALA A 137 5.12 14.61 -0.67
CA ALA A 137 4.59 13.72 -1.69
C ALA A 137 3.75 12.58 -1.08
N GLY A 138 2.68 12.19 -1.77
CA GLY A 138 1.86 11.05 -1.37
C GLY A 138 1.31 11.18 0.06
N GLY A 139 1.62 10.18 0.89
CA GLY A 139 1.32 10.13 2.32
C GLY A 139 2.37 10.75 3.24
N CYS A 140 3.42 11.37 2.70
CA CYS A 140 4.48 12.01 3.49
C CYS A 140 4.22 13.52 3.66
N PRO A 141 4.11 14.04 4.90
CA PRO A 141 3.97 15.46 5.15
C PRO A 141 5.17 16.28 4.65
N ALA A 142 4.98 17.59 4.44
CA ALA A 142 6.06 18.50 4.04
C ALA A 142 7.19 18.60 5.09
N SER A 143 6.90 18.27 6.36
CA SER A 143 7.92 18.19 7.42
C SER A 143 8.86 17.00 7.29
N GLY A 144 8.57 16.02 6.41
CA GLY A 144 9.31 14.76 6.32
C GLY A 144 9.17 13.86 7.55
N LYS A 145 8.27 14.20 8.50
CA LYS A 145 7.99 13.46 9.74
C LYS A 145 6.52 13.07 9.78
N TRP A 146 6.20 11.91 10.35
CA TRP A 146 4.85 11.33 10.35
C TRP A 146 4.52 10.52 11.60
#